data_AF-A0A950VDK6-F1
#
_entry.id   AF-A0A950VDK6-F1
#
_cell.length_a   1.000
_cell.length_b   1.000
_cell.length_c   1.000
_cell.angle_alpha   90.00
_cell.angle_beta   90.00
_cell.angle_gamma   90.00
#
_symmetry.space_group_name_H-M   'P 1'
#
loop_
_entity.id
_entity.type
_entity.pdbx_description
1 polymer ?
#
loop_
_entity_poly.entity_id
_entity_poly.type
_entity_poly.pdbx_seq_one_letter_code
_entity_poly.pdbx_strand_id
1 'polypeptide(L)'
;MLTSFASPDRQAPYRAAVVIPTVLRPSLLRAVRSVYRQRLDGRVQLLIGVDRPLGSRELLRAIAEERPDFVDVDVLDPGYSTARANGGLYSCAFGGSLRSALTLLANARHVAYLDDDNWIGPDHLAGCWRPSRAPRGRGAGAGWSIRAPSGRSVSTSGSRSAPTRACSTCASVASSTPTA
;
A
#
# COMPACT_ATOMS: atom_id res chain seq x y z
N MET A 1 -18.06 -3.08 -5.73
CA MET A 1 -18.49 -1.77 -5.21
C MET A 1 -17.26 -0.97 -4.81
N LEU A 2 -17.18 0.29 -5.24
CA LEU A 2 -16.15 1.25 -4.80
C LEU A 2 -16.80 2.20 -3.79
N THR A 3 -16.17 2.37 -2.62
CA THR A 3 -16.60 3.32 -1.58
C THR A 3 -15.46 4.29 -1.29
N SER A 4 -15.73 5.59 -1.27
CA SER A 4 -14.72 6.61 -1.08
C SER A 4 -14.99 7.46 0.17
N PHE A 5 -13.96 7.67 0.98
CA PHE A 5 -13.92 8.60 2.10
C PHE A 5 -12.84 9.64 1.78
N ALA A 6 -13.24 10.71 1.12
CA ALA A 6 -12.29 11.60 0.45
C ALA A 6 -12.69 13.07 0.57
N SER A 7 -11.69 13.92 0.38
CA SER A 7 -11.81 15.37 0.31
C SER A 7 -12.48 15.81 -1.01
N PRO A 8 -12.99 17.05 -1.12
CA PRO A 8 -13.76 17.50 -2.29
C PRO A 8 -12.96 17.52 -3.61
N ASP A 9 -11.68 17.89 -3.56
CA ASP A 9 -10.82 17.96 -4.74
C ASP A 9 -10.00 16.68 -4.94
N ARG A 10 -10.61 15.71 -5.62
CA ARG A 10 -10.00 14.40 -5.91
C ARG A 10 -9.25 14.33 -7.24
N GLN A 11 -9.43 15.34 -8.10
CA GLN A 11 -8.82 15.37 -9.43
C GLN A 11 -7.36 15.80 -9.36
N ALA A 12 -7.01 16.66 -8.41
CA ALA A 12 -5.62 17.01 -8.17
C ALA A 12 -4.81 15.76 -7.74
N PRO A 13 -3.67 15.47 -8.41
CA PRO A 13 -2.84 14.31 -8.11
C PRO A 13 -2.36 14.27 -6.66
N TYR A 14 -2.30 13.06 -6.10
CA TYR A 14 -1.74 12.84 -4.77
C TYR A 14 -0.21 12.78 -4.82
N ARG A 15 0.42 13.09 -3.68
CA ARG A 15 1.88 12.99 -3.55
C ARG A 15 2.34 11.53 -3.63
N ALA A 16 1.56 10.62 -3.04
CA ALA A 16 1.78 9.19 -3.08
C ALA A 16 0.45 8.44 -2.95
N ALA A 17 0.41 7.21 -3.45
CA ALA A 17 -0.65 6.26 -3.19
C ALA A 17 -0.12 5.05 -2.41
N VAL A 18 -0.94 4.48 -1.55
CA VAL A 18 -0.66 3.25 -0.82
C VAL A 18 -1.75 2.24 -1.14
N VAL A 19 -1.35 1.05 -1.59
CA VAL A 19 -2.25 -0.04 -1.97
C VAL A 19 -2.19 -1.15 -0.92
N ILE A 20 -3.33 -1.49 -0.33
CA ILE A 20 -3.48 -2.55 0.68
C ILE A 20 -4.55 -3.56 0.24
N PRO A 21 -4.17 -4.68 -0.39
CA PRO A 21 -5.03 -5.85 -0.49
C PRO A 21 -5.24 -6.45 0.90
N THR A 22 -6.47 -6.81 1.24
CA THR A 22 -6.81 -7.30 2.57
C THR A 22 -7.84 -8.41 2.52
N VAL A 23 -7.80 -9.26 3.55
CA VAL A 23 -8.88 -10.20 3.89
C VAL A 23 -9.66 -9.72 5.12
N LEU A 24 -9.55 -8.44 5.47
CA LEU A 24 -10.11 -7.76 6.64
C LEU A 24 -9.59 -8.31 7.97
N ARG A 25 -8.30 -8.65 8.05
CA ARG A 25 -7.69 -9.02 9.34
C ARG A 25 -7.68 -7.82 10.29
N PRO A 26 -7.82 -8.02 11.62
CA PRO A 26 -7.74 -6.93 12.60
C PRO A 26 -6.44 -6.12 12.52
N SER A 27 -5.34 -6.73 12.05
CA SER A 27 -4.06 -6.06 11.81
C SER A 27 -4.15 -4.92 10.80
N LEU A 28 -5.18 -4.90 9.93
CA LEU A 28 -5.42 -3.85 8.95
C LEU A 28 -5.45 -2.46 9.60
N LEU A 29 -6.07 -2.32 10.78
CA LEU A 29 -6.11 -1.04 11.48
C LEU A 29 -4.71 -0.52 11.81
N ARG A 30 -3.79 -1.40 12.21
CA ARG A 30 -2.40 -1.03 12.49
C ARG A 30 -1.66 -0.62 11.22
N ALA A 31 -1.89 -1.33 10.11
CA ALA A 31 -1.32 -1.01 8.80
C ALA A 31 -1.77 0.38 8.35
N VAL A 32 -3.09 0.63 8.37
CA VAL A 32 -3.71 1.91 7.99
C VAL A 32 -3.23 3.06 8.88
N ARG A 33 -3.25 2.89 10.22
CA ARG A 33 -2.73 3.90 11.15
C ARG A 33 -1.25 4.22 10.92
N SER A 34 -0.48 3.29 10.35
CA SER A 34 0.92 3.58 9.96
C SER A 34 1.01 4.51 8.74
N VAL A 35 0.02 4.47 7.84
CA VAL A 35 -0.14 5.42 6.74
C VAL A 35 -0.62 6.78 7.25
N TYR A 36 -1.55 6.81 8.20
CA TYR A 36 -2.06 8.05 8.81
C TYR A 36 -1.01 8.85 9.58
N ARG A 37 0.12 8.21 9.94
CA ARG A 37 1.25 8.86 10.63
C ARG A 37 2.38 9.27 9.68
N GLN A 38 2.18 9.16 8.37
CA GLN A 38 3.22 9.57 7.42
C GLN A 38 3.42 11.08 7.45
N ARG A 39 4.68 11.50 7.60
CA ARG A 39 5.12 12.87 7.50
C ARG A 39 5.57 13.11 6.06
N LEU A 40 4.68 13.70 5.27
CA LEU A 40 4.86 13.92 3.84
C LEU A 40 4.21 15.25 3.45
N ASP A 41 4.89 16.05 2.64
CA ASP A 41 4.30 17.25 2.07
C ASP A 41 3.31 16.88 0.95
N GLY A 42 2.02 17.07 1.23
CA GLY A 42 0.92 16.79 0.31
C GLY A 42 -0.01 15.67 0.77
N ARG A 43 -0.93 15.28 -0.11
CA ARG A 43 -1.98 14.28 0.19
C ARG A 43 -1.55 12.87 -0.16
N VAL A 44 -2.10 11.89 0.54
CA VAL A 44 -1.93 10.46 0.27
C VAL A 44 -3.27 9.85 -0.15
N GLN A 45 -3.25 9.04 -1.20
CA GLN A 45 -4.38 8.18 -1.55
C GLN A 45 -4.17 6.79 -0.95
N LEU A 46 -5.07 6.34 -0.09
CA LEU A 46 -5.06 4.99 0.47
C LEU A 46 -6.10 4.13 -0.25
N LEU A 47 -5.64 3.12 -0.97
CA LEU A 47 -6.46 2.22 -1.78
C LEU A 47 -6.51 0.83 -1.11
N ILE A 48 -7.67 0.47 -0.57
CA ILE A 48 -7.89 -0.82 0.11
C ILE A 48 -8.70 -1.73 -0.80
N GLY A 49 -8.18 -2.92 -1.09
CA GLY A 49 -8.89 -3.94 -1.84
C GLY A 49 -9.35 -5.08 -0.96
N VAL A 50 -10.63 -5.36 -0.92
CA VAL A 50 -11.17 -6.54 -0.22
C VAL A 50 -11.10 -7.73 -1.17
N ASP A 51 -10.16 -8.65 -0.96
CA ASP A 51 -10.03 -9.86 -1.78
C ASP A 51 -11.05 -10.91 -1.34
N ARG A 52 -10.98 -11.31 -0.07
CA ARG A 52 -11.92 -12.22 0.57
C ARG A 52 -12.16 -11.76 2.00
N PRO A 53 -13.38 -11.36 2.38
CA PRO A 53 -13.64 -10.88 3.73
C PRO A 53 -13.66 -12.06 4.72
N LEU A 54 -12.51 -12.35 5.33
CA LEU A 54 -12.40 -13.34 6.42
C LEU A 54 -12.67 -12.71 7.79
N GLY A 55 -12.42 -11.40 7.92
CA GLY A 55 -12.78 -10.64 9.11
C GLY A 55 -13.97 -9.71 8.89
N SER A 56 -14.12 -8.78 9.83
CA SER A 56 -15.30 -7.91 9.96
C SER A 56 -15.20 -6.66 9.08
N ARG A 57 -16.31 -6.30 8.41
CA ARG A 57 -16.42 -5.10 7.57
C ARG A 57 -16.53 -3.82 8.38
N GLU A 58 -16.86 -3.93 9.66
CA GLU A 58 -16.88 -2.84 10.64
C GLU A 58 -15.52 -2.15 10.71
N LEU A 59 -14.42 -2.86 10.44
CA LEU A 59 -13.07 -2.29 10.36
C LEU A 59 -12.98 -1.15 9.33
N LEU A 60 -13.73 -1.22 8.23
CA LEU A 60 -13.75 -0.19 7.19
C LEU A 60 -14.42 1.10 7.68
N ARG A 61 -15.40 1.00 8.59
CA ARG A 61 -16.01 2.18 9.23
C ARG A 61 -15.02 2.86 10.17
N ALA A 62 -14.33 2.09 11.01
CA ALA A 62 -13.29 2.63 11.90
C ALA A 62 -12.16 3.32 11.12
N ILE A 63 -11.76 2.75 9.97
CA ILE A 63 -10.79 3.37 9.06
C ILE A 63 -11.29 4.73 8.56
N ALA A 64 -12.55 4.81 8.13
CA ALA A 64 -13.13 6.05 7.65
C ALA A 64 -13.21 7.13 8.75
N GLU A 65 -13.56 6.73 9.98
CA GLU A 65 -13.72 7.62 11.13
C GLU A 65 -12.38 8.17 11.65
N GLU A 66 -11.31 7.37 11.63
CA GLU A 66 -9.97 7.78 12.08
C GLU A 66 -9.15 8.54 11.04
N ARG A 67 -9.72 8.77 9.85
CA ARG A 67 -9.03 9.32 8.69
C ARG A 67 -8.58 10.76 8.94
N PRO A 68 -7.27 11.07 8.81
CA PRO A 68 -6.79 12.45 8.82
C PRO A 68 -7.07 13.15 7.48
N ASP A 69 -7.18 14.48 7.49
CA ASP A 69 -7.57 15.28 6.32
C ASP A 69 -6.65 15.13 5.09
N PHE A 70 -5.38 14.84 5.30
CA PHE A 70 -4.41 14.68 4.22
C PHE A 70 -4.42 13.29 3.57
N VAL A 71 -5.25 12.36 4.06
CA VAL A 71 -5.38 11.01 3.52
C VAL A 71 -6.80 10.79 3.02
N ASP A 72 -6.96 10.49 1.73
CA ASP A 72 -8.23 10.03 1.19
C ASP A 72 -8.22 8.50 1.09
N VAL A 73 -9.33 7.85 1.41
CA VAL A 73 -9.45 6.39 1.46
C VAL A 73 -10.45 5.90 0.42
N ASP A 74 -10.02 4.99 -0.44
CA ASP A 74 -10.83 4.33 -1.44
C ASP A 74 -10.85 2.83 -1.16
N VAL A 75 -12.04 2.26 -0.97
CA VAL A 75 -12.23 0.83 -0.73
C VAL A 75 -12.88 0.20 -1.96
N LEU A 76 -12.13 -0.68 -2.64
CA LEU A 76 -12.64 -1.53 -3.71
C LEU A 76 -12.97 -2.91 -3.15
N ASP A 77 -14.24 -3.27 -3.22
CA ASP A 77 -14.71 -4.61 -2.89
C ASP A 77 -15.48 -5.20 -4.07
N PRO A 78 -14.86 -6.08 -4.88
CA PRO A 78 -15.54 -6.73 -6.00
C PRO A 78 -16.71 -7.63 -5.57
N GLY A 79 -16.80 -8.01 -4.29
CA GLY A 79 -17.73 -9.02 -3.78
C GLY A 79 -17.21 -10.45 -3.92
N TYR A 80 -16.04 -10.63 -4.53
CA TYR A 80 -15.37 -11.91 -4.75
C TYR A 80 -13.86 -11.73 -4.87
N SER A 81 -13.11 -12.80 -4.64
CA SER A 81 -11.66 -12.81 -4.83
C SER A 81 -11.31 -13.02 -6.29
N THR A 82 -10.36 -12.24 -6.80
CA THR A 82 -9.84 -12.41 -8.17
C THR A 82 -8.74 -13.48 -8.25
N ALA A 83 -8.22 -13.94 -7.10
CA ALA A 83 -7.22 -15.00 -7.02
C ALA A 83 -7.80 -16.39 -7.30
N ARG A 84 -7.10 -17.19 -8.11
CA ARG A 84 -7.48 -18.57 -8.48
C ARG A 84 -7.57 -19.50 -7.29
N ALA A 85 -6.70 -19.32 -6.29
CA ALA A 85 -6.75 -20.09 -5.04
C ALA A 85 -8.07 -19.92 -4.26
N ASN A 86 -8.83 -18.87 -4.55
CA ASN A 86 -10.12 -18.56 -3.92
C ASN A 86 -11.30 -18.63 -4.93
N GLY A 87 -11.11 -19.27 -6.08
CA GLY A 87 -12.15 -19.39 -7.12
C GLY A 87 -12.16 -18.28 -8.18
N GLY A 88 -11.21 -17.36 -8.14
CA GLY A 88 -11.04 -16.32 -9.16
C GLY A 88 -10.27 -16.79 -10.41
N LEU A 89 -10.00 -15.86 -11.32
CA LEU A 89 -9.37 -16.17 -12.62
C LEU A 89 -7.83 -16.15 -12.58
N TYR A 90 -7.23 -15.27 -11.77
CA TYR A 90 -5.81 -14.91 -11.87
C TYR A 90 -4.92 -15.74 -10.95
N SER A 91 -3.75 -16.16 -11.44
CA SER A 91 -2.85 -17.09 -10.73
C SER A 91 -2.15 -16.50 -9.49
N CYS A 92 -2.13 -15.18 -9.33
CA CYS A 92 -1.49 -14.55 -8.18
C CYS A 92 -2.23 -14.91 -6.88
N ALA A 93 -1.53 -15.58 -5.96
CA ALA A 93 -2.08 -15.97 -4.66
C ALA A 93 -2.31 -14.80 -3.69
N PHE A 94 -1.78 -13.61 -4.00
CA PHE A 94 -1.89 -12.40 -3.17
C PHE A 94 -3.00 -11.49 -3.67
N GLY A 95 -4.21 -12.05 -3.82
CA GLY A 95 -5.40 -11.34 -4.26
C GLY A 95 -5.54 -11.18 -5.77
N GLY A 96 -4.94 -12.06 -6.58
CA GLY A 96 -5.19 -12.13 -8.02
C GLY A 96 -4.79 -10.86 -8.77
N SER A 97 -5.75 -10.25 -9.47
CA SER A 97 -5.58 -8.98 -10.19
C SER A 97 -5.87 -7.74 -9.33
N LEU A 98 -6.34 -7.91 -8.09
CA LEU A 98 -6.80 -6.81 -7.25
C LEU A 98 -5.73 -5.74 -7.03
N ARG A 99 -4.49 -6.15 -6.75
CA ARG A 99 -3.37 -5.21 -6.60
C ARG A 99 -3.18 -4.37 -7.88
N SER A 100 -3.22 -5.00 -9.05
CA SER A 100 -3.09 -4.30 -10.33
C SER A 100 -4.24 -3.33 -10.58
N ALA A 101 -5.48 -3.74 -10.29
CA ALA A 101 -6.65 -2.88 -10.43
C ALA A 101 -6.53 -1.63 -9.55
N LEU A 102 -6.14 -1.79 -8.28
CA LEU A 102 -5.92 -0.66 -7.37
C LEU A 102 -4.78 0.24 -7.84
N THR A 103 -3.68 -0.33 -8.34
CA THR A 103 -2.58 0.46 -8.92
C THR A 103 -3.05 1.31 -10.09
N LEU A 104 -3.93 0.79 -10.95
CA LEU A 104 -4.49 1.55 -12.07
C LEU A 104 -5.49 2.64 -11.64
N LEU A 105 -6.11 2.49 -10.47
CA LEU A 105 -6.98 3.51 -9.86
C LEU A 105 -6.21 4.60 -9.11
N ALA A 106 -4.90 4.43 -8.90
CA ALA A 106 -4.09 5.40 -8.18
C ALA A 106 -3.88 6.69 -8.98
N ASN A 107 -4.34 7.82 -8.44
CA ASN A 107 -4.07 9.16 -8.99
C ASN A 107 -2.76 9.73 -8.42
N ALA A 108 -1.68 8.93 -8.44
CA ALA A 108 -0.37 9.32 -7.93
C ALA A 108 0.75 8.74 -8.81
N ARG A 109 1.84 9.48 -8.96
CA ARG A 109 3.05 9.01 -9.67
C ARG A 109 3.77 7.89 -8.95
N HIS A 110 3.57 7.80 -7.64
CA HIS A 110 4.33 6.96 -6.75
C HIS A 110 3.38 6.08 -5.95
N VAL A 111 3.52 4.77 -6.10
CA VAL A 111 2.63 3.77 -5.47
C VAL A 111 3.46 2.86 -4.58
N ALA A 112 3.10 2.79 -3.30
CA ALA A 112 3.66 1.86 -2.33
C ALA A 112 2.69 0.72 -2.06
N TYR A 113 3.20 -0.51 -1.98
CA TYR A 113 2.41 -1.69 -1.62
C TYR A 113 2.61 -2.03 -0.14
N LEU A 114 1.51 -2.21 0.59
CA LEU A 114 1.54 -2.56 2.01
C LEU A 114 0.56 -3.71 2.27
N ASP A 115 1.05 -4.79 2.89
CA ASP A 115 0.19 -5.90 3.31
C ASP A 115 -0.59 -5.52 4.58
N ASP A 116 -1.81 -6.05 4.74
CA ASP A 116 -2.71 -5.72 5.86
C ASP A 116 -2.25 -6.24 7.24
N ASP A 117 -1.12 -6.95 7.31
CA ASP A 117 -0.46 -7.39 8.54
C ASP A 117 0.92 -6.75 8.76
N ASN A 118 1.27 -5.74 7.95
CA ASN A 118 2.54 -5.02 8.06
C ASN A 118 2.34 -3.52 8.38
N TRP A 119 3.42 -2.80 8.72
CA TRP A 119 3.38 -1.36 9.01
C TRP A 119 4.68 -0.65 8.61
N ILE A 120 4.57 0.65 8.32
CA ILE A 120 5.69 1.49 7.89
C ILE A 120 5.99 2.59 8.91
N GLY A 121 7.25 3.02 8.96
CA GLY A 121 7.69 4.14 9.80
C GLY A 121 7.20 5.49 9.27
N PRO A 122 7.11 6.53 10.12
CA PRO A 122 6.49 7.81 9.78
C PRO A 122 7.15 8.59 8.61
N ASP A 123 8.41 8.33 8.29
CA ASP A 123 9.12 8.98 7.18
C ASP A 123 9.25 8.10 5.93
N HIS A 124 8.60 6.94 5.91
CA HIS A 124 8.80 5.91 4.90
C HIS A 124 8.41 6.39 3.50
N LEU A 125 7.23 7.00 3.35
CA LEU A 125 6.80 7.54 2.06
C LEU A 125 7.71 8.68 1.59
N ALA A 126 8.14 9.58 2.48
CA ALA A 126 9.08 10.63 2.11
C ALA A 126 10.45 10.07 1.67
N GLY A 127 10.90 8.99 2.30
CA GLY A 127 12.16 8.31 1.99
C GLY A 127 12.18 7.56 0.65
N CYS A 128 11.07 6.92 0.26
CA CYS A 128 10.99 6.12 -0.98
C CYS A 128 11.31 6.91 -2.26
N TRP A 129 11.02 8.20 -2.26
CA TRP A 129 11.01 9.01 -3.48
C TRP A 129 12.10 10.09 -3.49
N ARG A 130 12.99 10.09 -2.49
CA ARG A 130 14.20 10.90 -2.55
C ARG A 130 15.07 10.36 -3.69
N PRO A 131 15.56 11.23 -4.61
CA PRO A 131 16.54 10.82 -5.58
C PRO A 131 17.73 10.20 -4.86
N SER A 132 17.97 8.91 -5.08
CA SER A 132 19.21 8.27 -4.65
C SER A 132 20.36 8.99 -5.35
N ARG A 133 21.26 9.62 -4.59
CA ARG A 133 22.53 10.17 -5.12
C ARG A 133 23.46 9.10 -5.72
N ALA A 134 23.12 7.82 -5.58
CA ALA A 134 23.90 6.73 -6.16
C ALA A 134 23.59 6.57 -7.66
N PRO A 135 24.62 6.36 -8.50
CA PRO A 135 24.42 6.10 -9.92
C PRO A 135 23.52 4.89 -10.10
N ARG A 136 22.56 4.98 -11.02
CA ARG A 136 21.66 3.88 -11.40
C ARG A 136 22.46 2.78 -12.12
N GLY A 137 23.14 1.95 -11.34
CA GLY A 137 23.82 0.74 -11.78
C GLY A 137 23.27 -0.44 -10.99
N ARG A 138 22.61 -1.36 -11.72
CA ARG A 138 22.27 -2.75 -11.36
C ARG A 138 22.03 -3.07 -9.86
N GLY A 139 20.77 -3.30 -9.51
CA GLY A 139 20.39 -4.33 -8.52
C GLY A 139 20.84 -4.13 -7.08
N ALA A 140 21.13 -2.91 -6.62
CA ALA A 140 21.42 -2.64 -5.22
C ALA A 140 20.12 -2.43 -4.43
N GLY A 141 19.75 -3.41 -3.61
CA GLY A 141 18.70 -3.26 -2.60
C GLY A 141 19.09 -2.15 -1.62
N ALA A 142 18.36 -1.04 -1.64
CA ALA A 142 18.40 -0.08 -0.55
C ALA A 142 17.92 -0.82 0.71
N GLY A 143 18.72 -0.83 1.78
CA GLY A 143 18.36 -1.49 3.03
C GLY A 143 17.15 -0.81 3.68
N TRP A 144 16.16 -1.61 4.09
CA TRP A 144 14.96 -1.14 4.80
C TRP A 144 15.04 -1.63 6.24
N SER A 145 14.84 -0.74 7.22
CA SER A 145 14.66 -1.17 8.60
C SER A 145 13.17 -1.38 8.89
N ILE A 146 12.78 -2.61 9.17
CA ILE A 146 11.48 -2.94 9.77
C ILE A 146 11.71 -3.15 11.26
N ARG A 147 10.91 -2.50 12.12
CA ARG A 147 10.97 -2.73 13.58
C ARG A 147 10.02 -3.88 13.94
N ALA A 148 10.60 -5.02 14.28
CA ALA A 148 9.88 -6.19 14.79
C ALA A 148 9.34 -5.95 16.22
N PRO A 149 8.33 -6.72 16.69
CA PRO A 149 7.75 -6.58 18.03
C PRO A 149 8.74 -6.86 19.17
N SER A 150 9.87 -7.52 18.91
CA SER A 150 10.86 -7.97 19.90
C SER A 150 12.04 -7.02 20.12
N GLY A 151 12.01 -5.79 19.59
CA GLY A 151 13.06 -4.80 19.83
C GLY A 151 14.42 -5.08 19.18
N ARG A 152 14.59 -6.17 18.43
CA ARG A 152 15.81 -6.43 17.62
C ARG A 152 15.64 -5.94 16.20
N SER A 153 16.59 -5.11 15.75
CA SER A 153 16.80 -4.78 14.34
C SER A 153 17.45 -5.98 13.64
N VAL A 154 16.79 -6.51 12.60
CA VAL A 154 17.39 -7.52 11.72
C VAL A 154 17.70 -6.85 10.38
N SER A 155 18.99 -6.69 10.08
CA SER A 155 19.49 -6.37 8.74
C SER A 155 19.63 -7.67 7.96
N THR A 156 18.83 -7.89 6.91
CA THR A 156 19.00 -9.07 6.05
C THR A 156 19.90 -8.73 4.87
N SER A 157 21.17 -9.08 4.98
CA SER A 157 22.03 -9.40 3.84
C SER A 157 22.11 -10.94 3.72
N GLY A 158 21.58 -11.51 2.64
CA GLY A 158 21.92 -12.86 2.18
C GLY A 158 21.10 -14.05 2.74
N SER A 159 20.43 -14.74 1.79
CA SER A 159 19.99 -16.15 1.75
C SER A 159 19.44 -16.90 2.98
N ARG A 160 18.20 -17.42 2.77
CA ARG A 160 17.49 -18.56 3.40
C ARG A 160 17.04 -18.42 4.86
N SER A 161 15.74 -18.18 5.06
CA SER A 161 14.75 -19.04 5.76
C SER A 161 13.52 -18.25 6.28
N ALA A 162 12.32 -18.85 6.11
CA ALA A 162 10.98 -18.53 6.64
C ALA A 162 10.34 -17.13 6.39
N PRO A 163 9.06 -17.03 5.96
CA PRO A 163 8.50 -15.78 5.48
C PRO A 163 7.85 -14.99 6.63
N THR A 164 8.60 -14.07 7.23
CA THR A 164 7.98 -12.85 7.76
C THR A 164 7.95 -11.88 6.59
N ARG A 165 6.78 -11.72 5.95
CA ARG A 165 6.67 -10.99 4.67
C ARG A 165 6.83 -9.49 4.89
N ALA A 166 7.95 -8.96 4.40
CA ALA A 166 8.30 -7.56 4.41
C ALA A 166 7.49 -6.75 3.37
N CYS A 167 7.34 -5.44 3.62
CA CYS A 167 6.92 -4.43 2.63
C CYS A 167 7.77 -4.59 1.38
N SER A 168 7.18 -4.99 0.26
CA SER A 168 7.96 -5.59 -0.83
C SER A 168 8.46 -4.61 -1.90
N THR A 169 7.81 -3.47 -2.20
CA THR A 169 8.32 -2.56 -3.25
C THR A 169 7.65 -1.18 -3.25
N CYS A 170 8.43 -0.10 -3.52
CA CYS A 170 7.94 1.22 -3.95
C CYS A 170 8.07 1.28 -5.50
N ALA A 171 6.97 1.52 -6.22
CA ALA A 171 6.94 1.60 -7.69
C ALA A 171 6.62 3.02 -8.19
N SER A 172 7.29 3.46 -9.25
CA SER A 172 7.03 4.75 -9.91
C SER A 172 6.35 4.53 -11.26
N VAL A 173 5.25 5.24 -11.50
CA VAL A 173 4.57 5.29 -12.80
C VAL A 173 5.25 6.37 -13.65
N ALA A 174 5.74 5.98 -14.83
CA ALA A 174 6.35 6.93 -15.76
C ALA A 174 5.26 7.84 -16.34
N SER A 175 5.41 9.17 -16.22
CA SER A 175 4.58 10.10 -16.98
C SER A 175 5.18 10.31 -18.36
N SER A 176 4.49 9.90 -19.41
CA SER A 176 4.69 10.51 -20.72
C SER A 176 4.00 11.88 -20.70
N THR A 177 4.76 12.94 -20.92
CA THR A 177 4.21 14.25 -21.25
C THR A 177 3.39 14.11 -22.53
N PRO A 178 2.14 14.56 -22.60
CA PRO A 178 1.45 14.69 -23.87
C PRO A 178 2.19 15.77 -24.66
N THR A 179 2.75 15.41 -25.81
CA THR A 179 3.12 16.39 -26.82
C THR A 179 1.83 17.05 -27.29
N ALA A 180 1.77 18.38 -27.15
CA ALA A 180 0.66 19.20 -27.64
C ALA A 180 0.51 19.11 -29.16
#